data_AF-A0A5R8MTL7-F1
#
_entry.id   AF-A0A5R8MTL7-F1
#
_cell.length_a   1.000
_cell.length_b   1.000
_cell.length_c   1.000
_cell.angle_alpha   90.00
_cell.angle_beta   90.00
_cell.angle_gamma   90.00
#
_symmetry.space_group_name_H-M   'P 1'
#
loop_
_entity.id
_entity.type
_entity.pdbx_description
1 polymer ?
#
loop_
_entity_poly.entity_id
_entity_poly.type
_entity_poly.pdbx_seq_one_letter_code
_entity_poly.pdbx_strand_id
1 'polypeptide(L)' 'MIEELYREHWPLVCGFLLRRTRDPHLAEDLAQETFVKATRALLG' A
#
# COMPACT_ATOMS: atom_id res chain seq x y z
N MET A 1 7.93 9.84 -9.53
CA MET A 1 7.14 8.74 -10.14
C MET A 1 6.64 7.74 -9.10
N ILE A 2 7.50 6.92 -8.49
CA ILE A 2 7.05 5.95 -7.46
C ILE A 2 6.55 6.66 -6.20
N GLU A 3 7.19 7.76 -5.79
CA GLU A 3 6.73 8.54 -4.64
C GLU A 3 5.36 9.21 -4.87
N GLU A 4 5.05 9.68 -6.09
CA GLU A 4 3.71 10.17 -6.41
C GLU A 4 2.67 9.04 -6.39
N LEU A 5 2.98 7.89 -7.01
CA LEU A 5 2.12 6.69 -6.96
C LEU A 5 1.82 6.30 -5.52
N TYR A 6 2.84 6.32 -4.65
CA TYR A 6 2.70 6.04 -3.23
C TYR A 6 1.77 7.06 -2.56
N ARG A 7 2.04 8.35 -2.74
CA ARG A 7 1.28 9.44 -2.09
C ARG A 7 -0.18 9.46 -2.51
N GLU A 8 -0.46 9.19 -3.79
CA GLU A 8 -1.80 9.18 -4.36
C GLU A 8 -2.62 7.97 -3.88
N HIS A 9 -2.02 6.78 -3.89
CA HIS A 9 -2.77 5.54 -3.63
C HIS A 9 -2.71 5.06 -2.18
N TRP A 10 -1.77 5.56 -1.37
CA TRP A 10 -1.61 5.16 0.03
C TRP A 10 -2.91 5.24 0.85
N PRO A 11 -3.65 6.37 0.86
CA PRO A 11 -4.89 6.45 1.64
C PRO A 11 -5.95 5.45 1.20
N LEU A 12 -6.00 5.13 -0.09
CA LEU A 12 -6.99 4.21 -0.67
C LEU A 12 -6.68 2.76 -0.31
N VAL A 13 -5.41 2.36 -0.45
CA VAL A 13 -4.94 1.00 -0.10
C VAL A 13 -5.04 0.77 1.41
N CYS A 14 -4.53 1.70 2.23
CA CYS A 14 -4.65 1.61 3.68
C CYS A 14 -6.11 1.58 4.13
N GLY A 15 -6.98 2.43 3.55
CA GLY A 15 -8.41 2.44 3.87
C GLY A 15 -9.14 1.14 3.49
N PHE A 16 -8.78 0.53 2.37
CA PHE A 16 -9.30 -0.78 1.98
C PHE A 16 -8.85 -1.87 2.95
N LEU A 17 -7.56 -1.92 3.28
CA LEU A 17 -6.99 -2.92 4.17
C LEU A 17 -7.54 -2.78 5.59
N LEU A 18 -7.64 -1.57 6.11
CA LEU A 18 -8.21 -1.31 7.44
C LEU A 18 -9.64 -1.85 7.58
N ARG A 19 -10.47 -1.72 6.54
CA ARG A 19 -11.83 -2.29 6.54
C ARG A 19 -11.84 -3.82 6.56
N ARG A 20 -10.79 -4.47 6.03
CA ARG A 20 -10.66 -5.92 5.92
C ARG A 20 -9.99 -6.54 7.14
N THR A 21 -8.97 -5.89 7.68
CA THR A 21 -8.20 -6.37 8.83
C THR A 21 -8.79 -5.93 10.16
N ARG A 22 -9.44 -4.75 10.20
CA ARG A 22 -9.85 -4.05 11.43
C ARG A 22 -8.68 -3.82 12.40
N ASP A 23 -7.46 -3.82 11.87
CA ASP A 23 -6.22 -3.63 12.61
C ASP A 23 -5.37 -2.61 11.82
N PRO A 24 -5.08 -1.43 12.41
CA PRO A 24 -4.34 -0.37 11.73
C PRO A 24 -2.88 -0.74 11.46
N HIS A 25 -2.22 -1.46 12.38
CA HIS A 25 -0.83 -1.86 12.19
C HIS A 25 -0.71 -2.91 11.08
N LEU A 26 -1.59 -3.92 11.11
CA LEU A 26 -1.63 -4.92 10.04
C LEU A 26 -2.00 -4.30 8.68
N ALA A 27 -2.87 -3.30 8.66
CA ALA A 27 -3.23 -2.60 7.42
C ALA A 27 -2.05 -1.82 6.82
N GLU A 28 -1.25 -1.18 7.67
CA GLU A 28 -0.06 -0.43 7.26
C GLU A 28 1.02 -1.37 6.70
N ASP A 29 1.32 -2.47 7.40
CA ASP A 29 2.30 -3.46 6.95
C ASP A 29 1.93 -4.05 5.58
N LEU A 30 0.66 -4.43 5.40
CA LEU A 30 0.15 -4.96 4.14
C LEU A 30 0.17 -3.93 3.01
N ALA A 31 -0.09 -2.65 3.31
CA ALA A 31 -0.01 -1.58 2.33
C ALA A 31 1.44 -1.41 1.85
N GLN A 32 2.40 -1.35 2.79
CA GLN A 32 3.82 -1.26 2.45
C GLN A 32 4.27 -2.43 1.56
N GLU A 33 3.93 -3.66 1.94
CA GLU A 33 4.29 -4.84 1.16
C GLU A 33 3.70 -4.81 -0.25
N THR A 34 2.46 -4.34 -0.38
CA THR A 34 1.77 -4.17 -1.67
C THR A 34 2.54 -3.23 -2.60
N PHE A 35 2.92 -2.05 -2.11
CA PHE A 35 3.66 -1.09 -2.93
C PHE A 35 5.08 -1.55 -3.25
N VAL A 36 5.75 -2.29 -2.35
CA VAL A 36 7.06 -2.90 -2.65
C VAL A 36 6.93 -3.91 -3.79
N LYS A 37 5.92 -4.78 -3.76
CA LYS A 37 5.66 -5.75 -4.84
C LYS A 37 5.31 -5.05 -6.15
N ALA A 38 4.44 -4.05 -6.12
CA ALA A 38 4.08 -3.27 -7.31
C ALA A 38 5.30 -2.55 -7.92
N THR A 39 6.13 -1.93 -7.08
CA THR A 39 7.36 -1.26 -7.52
C THR A 39 8.34 -2.23 -8.17
N ARG A 40 8.55 -3.41 -7.57
CA ARG A 40 9.40 -4.47 -8.16
C ARG A 40 8.86 -4.95 -9.51
N ALA A 41 7.55 -5.09 -9.65
CA ALA A 41 6.92 -5.50 -10.90
C ALA A 41 6.97 -4.43 -12.01
N LEU A 42 7.09 -3.15 -11.63
CA LEU A 42 7.18 -2.02 -12.58
C LEU A 42 8.63 -1.73 -13.01
N LEU A 43 9.62 -2.04 -12.18
CA LEU A 43 11.04 -1.74 -12.41
C LEU A 43 11.89 -2.96 -12.81
N GLY A 44 11.35 -4.17 -12.71
CA GLY A 44 11.98 -5.42 -13.16
C GLY A 44 11.43 -5.85 -14.52
#